data_AF-A0A2K4FUF9-F1
#
_entry.id   AF-A0A2K4FUF9-F1
#
_cell.length_a   1.000
_cell.length_b   1.000
_cell.length_c   1.000
_cell.angle_alpha   90.00
_cell.angle_beta   90.00
_cell.angle_gamma   90.00
#
_symmetry.space_group_name_H-M   'P 1'
#
loop_
_entity.id
_entity.type
_entity.pdbx_description
1 polymer ?
#
loop_
_entity_poly.entity_id
_entity_poly.type
_entity_poly.pdbx_seq_one_letter_code
_entity_poly.pdbx_strand_id
1 'polypeptide(L)'
;MKSLLDRRRLLAFSQFRRQRGEQAVLRVQRQLQPLRQEQSAVEEQEAALQRLLSSHQANDCVLDHGQLLALLRTQAVIRRRIDLLRVERDRVDQQYRQVEQQLQAQREQLRGLQRRHDKYARGVQQLLRGQRLEAVRREERELEEMIGVRR
;
A
#
# COMPACT_ATOMS: atom_id res chain seq x y z
N MET A 1 -27.19 -5.20 23.27
CA MET A 1 -26.49 -6.06 22.29
C MET A 1 -25.96 -7.34 22.93
N LYS A 2 -26.84 -8.27 23.32
CA LYS A 2 -26.46 -9.50 24.04
C LYS A 2 -26.74 -10.79 23.24
N SER A 3 -27.45 -10.72 22.12
CA SER A 3 -27.77 -11.92 21.33
C SER A 3 -26.58 -12.33 20.46
N LEU A 4 -26.43 -13.65 20.27
CA LEU A 4 -25.42 -14.22 19.38
C LEU A 4 -25.63 -13.78 17.92
N LEU A 5 -26.88 -13.56 17.53
CA LEU A 5 -27.27 -13.14 16.19
C LEU A 5 -26.79 -11.71 15.89
N ASP A 6 -26.90 -10.79 16.86
CA ASP A 6 -26.36 -9.43 16.73
C ASP A 6 -24.83 -9.45 16.58
N ARG A 7 -24.15 -10.32 17.34
CA ARG A 7 -22.68 -10.45 17.27
C ARG A 7 -22.22 -11.05 15.94
N ARG A 8 -22.96 -11.99 15.37
CA ARG A 8 -22.71 -12.52 14.02
C ARG A 8 -22.91 -11.45 12.94
N ARG A 9 -23.96 -10.63 13.03
CA ARG A 9 -24.17 -9.50 12.10
C ARG A 9 -23.01 -8.51 12.15
N LEU A 10 -22.55 -8.14 13.35
CA LEU A 10 -21.39 -7.27 13.53
C LEU A 10 -20.10 -7.89 12.98
N LEU A 11 -19.90 -9.20 13.17
CA LEU A 11 -18.76 -9.92 12.61
C LEU A 11 -18.77 -9.86 11.08
N ALA A 12 -19.90 -10.18 10.45
CA ALA A 12 -20.05 -10.11 8.99
C ALA A 12 -19.80 -8.69 8.46
N PHE A 13 -20.35 -7.67 9.12
CA PHE A 13 -20.13 -6.28 8.76
C PHE A 13 -18.66 -5.85 8.90
N SER A 14 -17.99 -6.30 9.96
CA SER A 14 -16.56 -6.03 10.16
C SER A 14 -15.68 -6.71 9.09
N GLN A 15 -16.06 -7.92 8.64
CA GLN A 15 -15.39 -8.64 7.57
C GLN A 15 -15.52 -7.89 6.24
N PHE A 16 -16.72 -7.43 5.90
CA PHE A 16 -16.93 -6.60 4.71
C PHE A 16 -16.07 -5.32 4.73
N ARG A 17 -16.04 -4.62 5.87
CA ARG A 17 -15.19 -3.43 6.01
C ARG A 17 -13.70 -3.75 5.85
N ARG A 18 -13.24 -4.86 6.42
CA ARG A 18 -11.85 -5.33 6.28
C ARG A 18 -11.50 -5.59 4.81
N GLN A 19 -12.33 -6.33 4.10
CA GLN A 19 -12.15 -6.62 2.67
C GLN A 19 -12.13 -5.34 1.82
N ARG A 20 -13.01 -4.38 2.10
CA ARG A 20 -12.99 -3.08 1.44
C ARG A 20 -11.69 -2.32 1.72
N GLY A 21 -11.17 -2.38 2.95
CA GLY A 21 -9.87 -1.81 3.32
C GLY A 21 -8.70 -2.49 2.60
N GLU A 22 -8.72 -3.82 2.48
CA GLU A 22 -7.73 -4.58 1.71
C GLU A 22 -7.73 -4.14 0.23
N GLN A 23 -8.91 -3.98 -0.37
CA GLN A 23 -9.04 -3.48 -1.73
C GLN A 23 -8.54 -2.04 -1.88
N ALA A 24 -8.80 -1.17 -0.91
CA ALA A 24 -8.30 0.21 -0.93
C ALA A 24 -6.75 0.25 -0.92
N VAL A 25 -6.12 -0.57 -0.08
CA VAL A 25 -4.65 -0.73 -0.06
C VAL A 25 -4.13 -1.20 -1.41
N LEU A 26 -4.75 -2.22 -2.01
CA LEU A 26 -4.35 -2.74 -3.32
C LEU A 26 -4.48 -1.69 -4.43
N ARG A 27 -5.53 -0.86 -4.40
CA ARG A 27 -5.70 0.23 -5.37
C ARG A 27 -4.57 1.25 -5.30
N VAL A 28 -4.22 1.70 -4.08
CA VAL A 28 -3.11 2.65 -3.89
C VAL A 28 -1.76 2.02 -4.28
N GLN A 29 -1.55 0.73 -3.98
CA GLN A 29 -0.34 0.02 -4.42
C GLN A 29 -0.21 -0.04 -5.94
N ARG A 30 -1.32 -0.25 -6.66
CA ARG A 30 -1.31 -0.24 -8.14
C ARG A 30 -0.96 1.13 -8.71
N GLN A 31 -1.26 2.22 -8.00
CA GLN A 31 -0.88 3.58 -8.42
C GLN A 31 0.64 3.82 -8.32
N LEU A 32 1.38 3.06 -7.50
CA LEU A 32 2.84 3.18 -7.42
C LEU A 32 3.57 2.58 -8.62
N GLN A 33 2.99 1.59 -9.30
CA GLN A 33 3.63 0.96 -10.45
C GLN A 33 3.94 1.93 -11.60
N PRO A 34 2.99 2.74 -12.11
CA PRO A 34 3.28 3.68 -13.19
C PRO A 34 4.31 4.73 -12.75
N LEU A 35 4.24 5.21 -11.50
CA LEU A 35 5.22 6.19 -10.99
C LEU A 35 6.64 5.64 -10.95
N ARG A 36 6.82 4.35 -10.63
CA ARG A 36 8.13 3.70 -10.69
C ARG A 36 8.66 3.57 -12.12
N GLN A 37 7.78 3.28 -13.07
CA GLN A 37 8.13 3.21 -14.48
C GLN A 37 8.50 4.60 -15.03
N GLU A 38 7.78 5.63 -14.62
CA GLU A 38 8.09 7.02 -14.96
C GLU A 38 9.45 7.44 -14.36
N GLN A 39 9.72 7.11 -13.09
CA GLN A 39 11.03 7.36 -12.47
C GLN A 39 12.17 6.71 -13.25
N SER A 40 12.05 5.41 -13.55
CA SER A 40 13.09 4.71 -14.31
C SER A 40 13.28 5.29 -15.71
N ALA A 41 12.19 5.67 -16.38
CA ALA A 41 12.27 6.29 -17.71
C ALA A 41 12.97 7.65 -17.67
N VAL A 42 12.71 8.47 -16.65
CA VAL A 42 13.39 9.77 -16.47
C VAL A 42 14.87 9.57 -16.15
N GLU A 43 15.22 8.59 -15.31
CA GLU A 43 16.61 8.25 -14.99
C GLU A 43 17.38 7.76 -16.22
N GLU A 44 16.76 6.91 -17.05
CA GLU A 44 17.34 6.45 -18.32
C GLU A 44 17.58 7.61 -19.29
N GLN A 45 16.62 8.53 -19.41
CA GLN A 45 16.75 9.73 -20.24
C GLN A 45 17.85 10.66 -19.74
N GLU A 46 17.93 10.88 -18.42
CA GLU A 46 18.99 11.70 -17.82
C GLU A 46 20.37 11.07 -18.10
N ALA A 47 20.52 9.76 -17.90
CA ALA A 47 21.76 9.04 -18.18
C ALA A 47 22.15 9.11 -19.67
N ALA A 48 21.17 8.99 -20.58
CA ALA A 48 21.41 9.12 -22.01
C ALA A 48 21.92 10.52 -22.39
N LEU A 49 21.33 11.58 -21.82
CA LEU A 49 21.78 12.95 -22.06
C LEU A 49 23.14 13.24 -21.43
N GLN A 50 23.44 12.67 -20.27
CA GLN A 50 24.78 12.78 -19.67
C GLN A 50 25.84 12.12 -20.55
N ARG A 51 25.55 10.93 -21.10
CA ARG A 51 26.44 10.27 -22.09
C ARG A 51 26.61 11.13 -23.34
N LEU A 52 25.51 11.68 -23.87
CA LEU A 52 25.56 12.57 -25.02
C LEU A 52 26.40 13.82 -24.73
N LEU A 53 26.26 14.43 -23.55
CA LEU A 53 27.08 15.58 -23.16
C LEU A 53 28.56 15.21 -23.07
N SER A 54 28.86 14.03 -22.53
CA SER A 54 30.25 13.53 -22.45
C SER A 54 30.87 13.24 -23.82
N SER A 55 30.08 12.77 -24.79
CA SER A 55 30.57 12.55 -26.17
C SER A 55 30.82 13.85 -26.93
N HIS A 56 30.24 14.97 -26.48
CA HIS A 56 30.45 16.30 -27.04
C HIS A 56 31.54 17.08 -26.31
N GLN A 57 32.41 16.42 -25.54
CA GLN A 57 33.61 17.04 -25.00
C GLN A 57 34.66 17.17 -26.11
N ALA A 58 35.18 18.38 -26.33
CA ALA A 58 36.28 18.63 -27.27
C ALA A 58 37.64 18.33 -26.63
N ASN A 59 37.77 17.17 -25.99
CA ASN A 59 39.07 16.73 -25.50
C ASN A 59 39.90 16.33 -26.72
N ASP A 60 41.08 16.93 -26.87
CA ASP A 60 42.08 16.60 -27.91
C ASP A 60 41.71 16.97 -29.37
N CYS A 61 40.75 17.87 -29.58
CA CYS A 61 40.37 18.37 -30.92
C CYS A 61 40.83 19.81 -31.16
N VAL A 62 41.42 20.09 -32.33
CA VAL A 62 41.63 21.47 -32.82
C VAL A 62 40.35 21.92 -33.51
N LEU A 63 39.65 22.90 -32.92
CA LEU A 63 38.39 23.42 -33.44
C LEU A 63 38.59 24.84 -33.97
N ASP A 64 38.01 25.13 -35.14
CA ASP A 64 37.83 26.51 -35.59
C ASP A 64 36.78 27.23 -34.72
N HIS A 65 36.82 28.57 -34.68
CA HIS A 65 35.93 29.40 -33.88
C HIS A 65 34.45 29.09 -34.13
N GLY A 66 34.05 28.90 -35.39
CA GLY A 66 32.67 28.54 -35.73
C GLY A 66 32.27 27.16 -35.21
N GLN A 67 33.19 26.20 -35.22
CA GLN A 67 32.98 24.83 -34.73
C GLN A 67 32.87 24.79 -33.20
N LEU A 68 33.72 25.55 -32.51
CA LEU A 68 33.64 25.72 -31.05
C LEU A 68 32.29 26.31 -30.64
N LEU A 69 31.84 27.35 -31.35
CA LEU A 69 30.57 28.01 -31.03
C LEU A 69 29.36 27.11 -31.28
N ALA A 70 29.39 26.31 -32.36
CA ALA A 70 28.38 25.29 -32.63
C ALA A 70 28.35 24.21 -31.54
N LEU A 71 29.52 23.72 -31.11
CA LEU A 71 29.64 22.74 -30.03
C LEU A 71 29.06 23.26 -28.72
N LEU A 72 29.43 24.48 -28.31
CA LEU A 72 28.95 25.10 -27.08
C LEU A 72 27.43 25.30 -27.10
N ARG A 73 26.84 25.66 -28.24
CA ARG A 73 25.38 25.74 -28.41
C ARG A 73 24.72 24.39 -28.18
N THR A 74 25.24 23.33 -28.79
CA THR A 74 24.73 21.95 -28.60
C THR A 74 24.84 21.53 -27.14
N GLN A 75 26.00 21.75 -26.50
CA GLN A 75 26.17 21.47 -25.07
C GLN A 75 25.19 22.25 -24.19
N ALA A 76 24.95 23.52 -24.48
CA ALA A 76 24.01 24.35 -23.74
C ALA A 76 22.57 23.82 -23.85
N VAL A 77 22.16 23.37 -25.04
CA VAL A 77 20.86 22.71 -25.26
C VAL A 77 20.74 21.42 -24.46
N ILE A 78 21.78 20.57 -24.47
CA ILE A 78 21.79 19.31 -23.71
C ILE A 78 21.69 19.59 -22.20
N ARG A 79 22.48 20.54 -21.68
CA ARG A 79 22.43 20.95 -20.27
C ARG A 79 21.04 21.45 -19.87
N ARG A 80 20.44 22.33 -20.68
CA ARG A 80 19.07 22.81 -20.45
C ARG A 80 18.06 21.67 -20.43
N ARG A 81 18.21 20.66 -21.31
CA ARG A 81 17.33 19.49 -21.31
C ARG A 81 17.48 18.65 -20.05
N ILE A 82 18.70 18.48 -19.54
CA ILE A 82 18.97 17.81 -18.26
C ILE A 82 18.30 18.59 -17.12
N ASP A 83 18.42 19.92 -17.09
CA ASP A 83 17.79 20.75 -16.05
C ASP A 83 16.26 20.64 -16.08
N LEU A 84 15.65 20.56 -17.26
CA LEU A 84 14.21 20.32 -17.38
C LEU A 84 13.80 18.93 -16.87
N LEU A 85 14.58 17.89 -17.18
CA LEU A 85 14.32 16.53 -16.67
C LEU A 85 14.43 16.46 -15.14
N ARG A 86 15.31 17.24 -14.52
CA ARG A 86 15.40 17.31 -13.04
C ARG A 86 14.11 17.83 -12.42
N VAL A 87 13.49 18.85 -13.01
CA VAL A 87 12.19 19.37 -12.56
C VAL A 87 11.09 18.32 -12.72
N GLU A 88 11.09 17.58 -13.84
CA GLU A 88 10.16 16.47 -14.06
C GLU A 88 10.37 15.34 -13.03
N ARG A 89 11.63 14.97 -12.75
CA ARG A 89 12.00 14.00 -11.72
C ARG A 89 11.50 14.42 -10.34
N ASP A 90 11.77 15.66 -9.92
CA ASP A 90 11.34 16.17 -8.62
C ASP A 90 9.81 16.10 -8.47
N ARG A 91 9.06 16.38 -9.54
CA ARG A 91 7.61 16.25 -9.56
C ARG A 91 7.17 14.80 -9.39
N VAL A 92 7.76 13.86 -10.12
CA VAL A 92 7.43 12.43 -10.02
C VAL A 92 7.79 11.90 -8.62
N ASP A 93 8.93 12.29 -8.07
CA ASP A 93 9.36 11.92 -6.71
C ASP A 93 8.41 12.44 -5.64
N GLN A 94 7.91 13.68 -5.79
CA GLN A 94 6.89 14.23 -4.90
C GLN A 94 5.58 13.42 -4.99
N GLN A 95 5.13 13.09 -6.20
CA GLN A 95 3.93 12.26 -6.39
C GLN A 95 4.10 10.86 -5.79
N TYR A 96 5.27 10.24 -5.99
CA TYR A 96 5.61 8.95 -5.41
C TYR A 96 5.52 8.99 -3.88
N ARG A 97 6.16 9.98 -3.24
CA ARG A 97 6.12 10.16 -1.78
C ARG A 97 4.69 10.39 -1.26
N GLN A 98 3.87 11.16 -1.98
CA GLN A 98 2.47 11.38 -1.61
C GLN A 98 1.67 10.07 -1.64
N VAL A 99 1.82 9.27 -2.68
CA VAL A 99 1.13 7.97 -2.80
C VAL A 99 1.64 6.98 -1.76
N GLU A 100 2.93 6.98 -1.42
CA GLU A 100 3.47 6.17 -0.32
C GLU A 100 2.88 6.56 1.04
N GLN A 101 2.74 7.86 1.31
CA GLN A 101 2.09 8.34 2.54
C GLN A 101 0.62 7.90 2.61
N GLN A 102 -0.11 8.01 1.49
CA GLN A 102 -1.48 7.52 1.38
C GLN A 102 -1.55 6.00 1.62
N LEU A 103 -0.61 5.24 1.06
CA LEU A 103 -0.54 3.79 1.26
C LEU A 103 -0.32 3.45 2.73
N GLN A 104 0.57 4.17 3.40
CA GLN A 104 0.82 3.99 4.83
C GLN A 104 -0.43 4.27 5.66
N ALA A 105 -1.13 5.38 5.39
CA ALA A 105 -2.39 5.71 6.06
C ALA A 105 -3.46 4.62 5.84
N GLN A 106 -3.61 4.10 4.62
CA GLN A 106 -4.54 3.00 4.32
C GLN A 106 -4.17 1.71 5.06
N ARG A 107 -2.87 1.38 5.18
CA ARG A 107 -2.39 0.22 5.95
C ARG A 107 -2.72 0.36 7.43
N GLU A 108 -2.56 1.55 7.99
CA GLU A 108 -2.90 1.83 9.40
C GLU A 108 -4.41 1.72 9.65
N GLN A 109 -5.23 2.26 8.75
CA GLN A 109 -6.68 2.08 8.80
C GLN A 109 -7.06 0.60 8.72
N LEU A 110 -6.45 -0.17 7.82
CA LEU A 110 -6.67 -1.61 7.71
C LEU A 110 -6.31 -2.37 8.99
N ARG A 111 -5.17 -2.04 9.63
CA ARG A 111 -4.80 -2.60 10.95
C ARG A 111 -5.87 -2.31 12.00
N GLY A 112 -6.43 -1.10 12.01
CA GLY A 112 -7.54 -0.75 12.89
C GLY A 112 -8.80 -1.59 12.63
N LEU A 113 -9.14 -1.83 11.37
CA LEU A 113 -10.27 -2.68 10.97
C LEU A 113 -10.05 -4.15 11.35
N GLN A 114 -8.84 -4.66 11.17
CA GLN A 114 -8.45 -6.02 11.59
C GLN A 114 -8.63 -6.21 13.10
N ARG A 115 -8.11 -5.29 13.92
CA ARG A 115 -8.28 -5.33 15.39
C ARG A 115 -9.76 -5.35 15.80
N ARG A 116 -10.61 -4.56 15.11
CA ARG A 116 -12.06 -4.54 15.36
C ARG A 116 -12.72 -5.86 14.96
N HIS A 117 -12.34 -6.41 13.82
CA HIS A 117 -12.83 -7.72 13.36
C HIS A 117 -12.46 -8.83 14.36
N ASP A 118 -11.21 -8.88 14.82
CA ASP A 118 -10.74 -9.87 15.78
C ASP A 118 -11.49 -9.78 17.11
N LYS A 119 -11.80 -8.56 17.58
CA LYS A 119 -12.64 -8.35 18.76
C LYS A 119 -14.03 -8.97 18.60
N TYR A 120 -14.67 -8.80 17.45
CA TYR A 120 -15.97 -9.41 17.19
C TYR A 120 -15.87 -10.93 17.04
N ALA A 121 -14.84 -11.43 16.35
CA ALA A 121 -14.61 -12.86 16.16
C ALA A 121 -14.43 -13.58 17.49
N ARG A 122 -13.58 -13.06 18.38
CA ARG A 122 -13.40 -13.59 19.75
C ARG A 122 -14.71 -13.56 20.54
N GLY A 123 -15.47 -12.48 20.46
CA GLY A 123 -16.77 -12.37 21.14
C GLY A 123 -17.79 -13.41 20.67
N VAL A 124 -17.86 -13.67 19.36
CA VAL A 124 -18.73 -14.74 18.81
C VAL A 124 -18.27 -16.12 19.28
N GLN A 125 -16.96 -16.39 19.26
CA GLN A 125 -16.41 -17.67 19.73
C GLN A 125 -16.70 -17.91 21.22
N GLN A 126 -16.56 -16.89 22.07
CA GLN A 126 -16.87 -16.98 23.50
C GLN A 126 -18.35 -17.30 23.74
N LEU A 127 -19.27 -16.66 23.00
CA LEU A 127 -20.70 -16.93 23.12
C LEU A 127 -21.06 -18.36 22.68
N LEU A 128 -20.45 -18.84 21.59
CA LEU A 128 -20.65 -20.22 21.14
C LEU A 128 -20.15 -21.24 22.17
N ARG A 129 -19.00 -20.97 22.80
CA ARG A 129 -18.48 -21.82 23.89
C ARG A 129 -19.43 -21.82 25.10
N GLY A 130 -19.94 -20.66 25.49
CA GLY A 130 -20.93 -20.54 26.57
C GLY A 130 -22.19 -21.35 26.30
N GLN A 131 -22.77 -21.23 25.11
CA GLN A 131 -23.97 -22.00 24.74
C GLN A 131 -23.74 -23.51 24.74
N ARG A 132 -22.57 -23.97 24.27
CA ARG A 132 -22.22 -25.40 24.32
C ARG A 132 -22.11 -25.92 25.76
N LEU A 133 -21.45 -25.15 26.65
CA LEU A 133 -21.34 -25.52 28.06
C LEU A 133 -22.70 -25.54 28.76
N GLU A 134 -23.58 -24.58 28.44
CA GLU A 134 -24.95 -24.57 28.97
C GLU A 134 -25.77 -25.75 28.49
N ALA A 135 -25.62 -26.18 27.23
CA ALA A 135 -26.28 -27.37 26.71
C ALA A 135 -25.83 -28.63 27.45
N VAL A 136 -24.51 -28.84 27.59
CA VAL A 136 -23.96 -29.98 28.34
C VAL A 136 -24.47 -30.00 29.78
N ARG A 137 -24.47 -28.86 30.47
CA ARG A 137 -24.99 -28.77 31.85
C ARG A 137 -26.49 -29.06 31.96
N ARG A 138 -27.27 -28.79 30.91
CA ARG A 138 -28.69 -29.14 30.89
C ARG A 138 -28.87 -30.63 30.72
N GLU A 139 -28.15 -31.24 29.79
CA GLU A 139 -28.12 -32.69 29.59
C GLU A 139 -27.71 -33.42 30.88
N GLU A 140 -26.68 -32.93 31.58
CA GLU A 140 -26.24 -33.47 32.88
C GLU A 140 -27.36 -33.43 33.94
N ARG A 141 -28.07 -32.30 34.06
CA ARG A 141 -29.19 -32.15 35.01
C ARG A 141 -30.37 -33.05 34.65
N GLU A 142 -30.71 -33.15 33.37
CA GLU A 142 -31.78 -34.02 32.89
C GLU A 142 -31.46 -35.50 33.18
N LEU A 143 -30.19 -35.91 33.02
CA LEU A 143 -29.73 -37.24 33.40
C LEU A 143 -29.79 -37.47 34.91
N GLU A 144 -29.35 -36.52 35.73
CA GLU A 144 -29.46 -36.60 37.20
C GLU A 144 -30.94 -36.75 37.65
N GLU A 145 -31.85 -36.00 37.03
CA GLU A 145 -33.30 -36.11 37.27
C GLU A 145 -33.86 -37.47 36.86
N MET A 146 -33.45 -38.03 35.72
CA MET A 146 -33.90 -39.35 35.26
C MET A 146 -33.35 -40.51 36.08
N ILE A 147 -32.12 -40.40 36.59
CA ILE A 147 -31.46 -41.48 37.37
C ILE A 147 -31.91 -41.42 38.84
N GLY A 148 -32.65 -40.39 39.25
CA GLY A 148 -33.25 -40.28 40.59
C GLY A 148 -32.24 -40.03 41.71
N VAL A 149 -30.98 -39.72 41.38
CA VAL A 149 -29.93 -39.41 42.35
C VAL A 149 -30.06 -37.94 42.74
N ARG A 150 -30.92 -37.67 43.72
CA ARG A 150 -30.83 -36.43 44.49
C ARG A 150 -29.64 -36.57 45.44
N ARG A 151 -28.63 -35.70 45.30
CA ARG A 151 -27.64 -35.48 46.35
C ARG A 151 -28.27 -34.71 47.51
#